data_AF-A0AAC9MUQ3-F1
#
_entry.id   AF-A0AAC9MUQ3-F1
#
_cell.length_a   1.000
_cell.length_b   1.000
_cell.length_c   1.000
_cell.angle_alpha   90.00
_cell.angle_beta   90.00
_cell.angle_gamma   90.00
#
_symmetry.space_group_name_H-M   'P 1'
#
loop_
_entity.id
_entity.type
_entity.pdbx_description
1 polymer ?
#
loop_
_entity_poly.entity_id
_entity_poly.type
_entity_poly.pdbx_seq_one_letter_code
_entity_poly.pdbx_strand_id
1 'polypeptide(L)'
;MRRPSFMTGEEAAKLIFDGAVIASVGMTLVSASEEILKGIEKRFLETGHPRNLTLIHSAGQSNRDRGIQHYAHEGLVTRIIGSHWGLQPRWMEMISNNKVEAYCMPQGQLAQIYRSVACGQPGKLTKIGLGTFVDPRIEGGKMNERTKPLEDLVEVVTLDGEEYLLYKIPPIDFVIIRGTTADENGNITTEEEGMKLEVLPAVLAAKRFGGKVLCQVKRVAQAHTLHPKQVVVPGVFVDAIVVCQNPDEDHRQTSSWVFDPAYCGDLRVPVSRIEPLPLNIRKVIGRRAMMELEPDAIINLGTGIPNDVVGPIAAEEGILDDITITVESGVYGGIPAGGIDFGIAKNTDALIRHDDQFDFYTGAGVDFTFMGAGEMDANGNVNATKMGARAAGAGGFIDITQGAKHVIFCSTFTTGGLKVDFVDGKVKILQEGSIKKLVKQVQQISFSGLLARQKKQKVHFITERAVFELQEDGPVLVEIAPGIDLEKDVLNQMEFRPRIAEPLRVGDPCIYNQGKYGLKEIITAKK
;
A
#
# COMPACT_ATOMS: atom_id res chain seq x y z
N MET A 1 -19.60 -34.57 -5.12
CA MET A 1 -18.66 -33.44 -4.92
C MET A 1 -19.32 -32.48 -3.95
N ARG A 2 -18.59 -31.92 -2.97
CA ARG A 2 -19.13 -30.84 -2.12
C ARG A 2 -19.49 -29.67 -3.05
N ARG A 3 -20.71 -29.15 -2.94
CA ARG A 3 -21.21 -28.03 -3.74
C ARG A 3 -21.55 -26.85 -2.83
N PRO A 4 -21.32 -25.61 -3.28
CA PRO A 4 -21.74 -24.43 -2.52
C PRO A 4 -23.26 -24.28 -2.57
N SER A 5 -23.80 -23.59 -1.56
CA SER A 5 -25.17 -23.08 -1.59
C SER A 5 -25.20 -21.74 -2.33
N PHE A 6 -26.09 -21.59 -3.31
CA PHE A 6 -26.37 -20.29 -3.93
C PHE A 6 -27.38 -19.54 -3.09
N MET A 7 -27.09 -18.27 -2.77
CA MET A 7 -27.92 -17.47 -1.86
C MET A 7 -27.75 -15.97 -2.13
N THR A 8 -28.58 -15.16 -1.47
CA THR A 8 -28.50 -13.69 -1.48
C THR A 8 -27.48 -13.18 -0.47
N GLY A 9 -27.06 -11.90 -0.61
CA GLY A 9 -26.22 -11.25 0.39
C GLY A 9 -26.81 -11.24 1.80
N GLU A 10 -28.13 -11.09 1.93
CA GLU A 10 -28.83 -11.14 3.22
C GLU A 10 -28.80 -12.53 3.87
N GLU A 11 -28.95 -13.59 3.07
CA GLU A 11 -28.83 -14.97 3.55
C GLU A 11 -27.39 -15.29 3.96
N ALA A 12 -26.40 -14.85 3.20
CA ALA A 12 -24.99 -14.99 3.56
C ALA A 12 -24.67 -14.25 4.87
N ALA A 13 -25.19 -13.03 5.05
CA ALA A 13 -25.02 -12.26 6.27
C ALA A 13 -25.61 -12.95 7.51
N LYS A 14 -26.67 -13.75 7.38
CA LYS A 14 -27.26 -14.54 8.48
C LYS A 14 -26.36 -15.67 8.97
N LEU A 15 -25.42 -16.14 8.15
CA LEU A 15 -24.48 -17.20 8.54
C LEU A 15 -23.45 -16.72 9.57
N ILE A 16 -23.18 -15.43 9.61
CA ILE A 16 -22.16 -14.82 10.47
C ILE A 16 -22.71 -14.70 11.89
N PHE A 17 -21.98 -15.24 12.86
CA PHE A 17 -22.35 -15.24 14.28
C PHE A 17 -21.61 -14.13 15.05
N ASP A 18 -22.12 -13.79 16.24
CA ASP A 18 -21.47 -12.86 17.17
C ASP A 18 -20.08 -13.36 17.55
N GLY A 19 -19.09 -12.47 17.58
CA GLY A 19 -17.71 -12.83 17.95
C GLY A 19 -16.89 -13.45 16.82
N ALA A 20 -17.45 -13.59 15.61
CA ALA A 20 -16.75 -14.22 14.50
C ALA A 20 -15.49 -13.43 14.06
N VAL A 21 -14.45 -14.18 13.68
CA VAL A 21 -13.28 -13.66 12.98
C VAL A 21 -13.50 -13.73 11.49
N ILE A 22 -13.49 -12.57 10.84
CA ILE A 22 -13.73 -12.42 9.40
C ILE A 22 -12.46 -11.91 8.72
N ALA A 23 -12.01 -12.63 7.70
CA ALA A 23 -11.02 -12.13 6.76
C ALA A 23 -11.71 -11.65 5.47
N SER A 24 -11.29 -10.51 4.93
CA SER A 24 -11.74 -10.03 3.61
C SER A 24 -10.55 -9.78 2.69
N VAL A 25 -10.70 -10.16 1.41
CA VAL A 25 -9.68 -9.97 0.37
C VAL A 25 -10.13 -8.86 -0.58
N GLY A 26 -9.26 -7.89 -0.81
CA GLY A 26 -9.54 -6.70 -1.61
C GLY A 26 -8.47 -5.63 -1.40
N MET A 27 -8.40 -4.68 -2.33
CA MET A 27 -7.56 -3.48 -2.22
C MET A 27 -8.26 -2.32 -2.92
N THR A 28 -8.28 -1.15 -2.30
CA THR A 28 -9.19 -0.04 -2.62
C THR A 28 -10.64 -0.55 -2.71
N LEU A 29 -11.33 -0.38 -3.82
CA LEU A 29 -12.64 -1.00 -4.05
C LEU A 29 -12.55 -2.26 -4.94
N VAL A 30 -11.36 -2.61 -5.42
CA VAL A 30 -11.17 -3.81 -6.24
C VAL A 30 -11.41 -5.05 -5.40
N SER A 31 -12.23 -5.96 -5.95
CA SER A 31 -12.66 -7.21 -5.33
C SER A 31 -13.45 -7.05 -4.02
N ALA A 32 -13.99 -5.87 -3.71
CA ALA A 32 -14.95 -5.71 -2.62
C ALA A 32 -16.25 -6.48 -2.92
N SER A 33 -16.71 -7.29 -1.95
CA SER A 33 -17.96 -8.06 -2.02
C SER A 33 -19.15 -7.26 -1.49
N GLU A 34 -19.45 -6.14 -2.15
CA GLU A 34 -20.39 -5.11 -1.67
C GLU A 34 -21.76 -5.62 -1.26
N GLU A 35 -22.36 -6.57 -1.98
CA GLU A 35 -23.69 -7.08 -1.64
C GLU A 35 -23.69 -7.84 -0.32
N ILE A 36 -22.64 -8.64 -0.08
CA ILE A 36 -22.43 -9.32 1.20
C ILE A 36 -22.19 -8.28 2.31
N LEU A 37 -21.32 -7.30 2.07
CA LEU A 37 -20.96 -6.27 3.05
C LEU A 37 -22.18 -5.42 3.47
N LYS A 38 -22.98 -4.97 2.50
CA LYS A 38 -24.26 -4.28 2.74
C LYS A 38 -25.25 -5.17 3.51
N GLY A 39 -25.33 -6.45 3.17
CA GLY A 39 -26.17 -7.42 3.89
C GLY A 39 -25.82 -7.52 5.37
N ILE A 40 -24.52 -7.53 5.70
CA ILE A 40 -24.03 -7.56 7.09
C ILE A 40 -24.35 -6.24 7.81
N GLU A 41 -24.05 -5.10 7.20
CA GLU A 41 -24.34 -3.78 7.78
C GLU A 41 -25.84 -3.62 8.04
N LYS A 42 -26.68 -3.92 7.06
CA LYS A 42 -28.14 -3.85 7.18
C LYS A 42 -28.64 -4.73 8.33
N ARG A 43 -28.20 -5.99 8.40
CA ARG A 43 -28.58 -6.91 9.48
C ARG A 43 -28.19 -6.36 10.86
N PHE A 44 -26.99 -5.79 11.00
CA PHE A 44 -26.55 -5.19 12.24
C PHE A 44 -27.40 -3.97 12.62
N LEU A 45 -27.68 -3.07 11.68
CA LEU A 45 -28.50 -1.88 11.93
C LEU A 45 -29.95 -2.24 12.30
N GLU A 46 -30.52 -3.30 11.73
CA GLU A 46 -31.89 -3.73 12.00
C GLU A 46 -32.03 -4.55 13.28
N THR A 47 -31.01 -5.35 13.64
CA THR A 47 -31.14 -6.37 14.69
C THR A 47 -30.16 -6.23 15.85
N GLY A 48 -29.12 -5.41 15.71
CA GLY A 48 -27.97 -5.36 16.62
C GLY A 48 -27.00 -6.54 16.49
N HIS A 49 -27.18 -7.42 15.50
CA HIS A 49 -26.36 -8.61 15.25
C HIS A 49 -25.93 -8.74 13.78
N PRO A 50 -24.74 -9.29 13.47
CA PRO A 50 -23.76 -9.81 14.42
C PRO A 50 -23.02 -8.69 15.15
N ARG A 51 -22.44 -8.99 16.32
CA ARG A 51 -21.64 -8.04 17.11
C ARG A 51 -20.30 -8.62 17.54
N ASN A 52 -19.39 -7.75 17.97
CA ASN A 52 -18.07 -8.09 18.50
C ASN A 52 -17.18 -8.86 17.51
N LEU A 53 -17.28 -8.53 16.23
CA LEU A 53 -16.47 -9.16 15.19
C LEU A 53 -15.00 -8.76 15.31
N THR A 54 -14.12 -9.66 14.88
CA THR A 54 -12.73 -9.34 14.54
C THR A 54 -12.59 -9.29 13.02
N LEU A 55 -12.16 -8.17 12.46
CA LEU A 55 -11.95 -7.99 11.02
C LEU A 55 -10.46 -8.05 10.68
N ILE A 56 -10.08 -8.88 9.72
CA ILE A 56 -8.72 -9.02 9.18
C ILE A 56 -8.71 -8.60 7.71
N HIS A 57 -7.81 -7.70 7.32
CA HIS A 57 -7.63 -7.31 5.92
C HIS A 57 -6.17 -6.98 5.61
N SER A 58 -5.63 -7.50 4.50
CA SER A 58 -4.23 -7.31 4.13
C SER A 58 -3.93 -5.91 3.59
N ALA A 59 -4.86 -5.31 2.84
CA ALA A 59 -4.75 -3.99 2.23
C ALA A 59 -5.99 -3.14 2.56
N GLY A 60 -5.89 -1.82 2.40
CA GLY A 60 -7.04 -0.94 2.62
C GLY A 60 -8.15 -1.18 1.60
N GLN A 61 -9.38 -1.46 2.05
CA GLN A 61 -10.53 -1.86 1.22
C GLN A 61 -11.67 -0.82 1.24
N SER A 62 -11.45 0.37 0.68
CA SER A 62 -12.52 1.37 0.49
C SER A 62 -12.16 2.45 -0.52
N ASN A 63 -13.19 3.15 -0.99
CA ASN A 63 -13.12 4.39 -1.76
C ASN A 63 -13.55 5.64 -0.95
N ARG A 64 -13.54 5.56 0.39
CA ARG A 64 -14.06 6.53 1.40
C ARG A 64 -15.48 6.30 1.87
N ASP A 65 -16.30 5.58 1.12
CA ASP A 65 -17.72 5.37 1.45
C ASP A 65 -18.05 3.89 1.59
N ARG A 66 -17.58 3.09 0.62
CA ARG A 66 -17.91 1.69 0.40
C ARG A 66 -16.82 0.73 0.90
N GLY A 67 -16.96 -0.57 0.64
CA GLY A 67 -16.03 -1.61 1.07
C GLY A 67 -16.14 -1.89 2.56
N ILE A 68 -15.01 -2.06 3.25
CA ILE A 68 -15.04 -2.38 4.68
C ILE A 68 -15.55 -1.22 5.56
N GLN A 69 -15.84 -0.05 4.98
CA GLN A 69 -16.59 0.99 5.68
C GLN A 69 -17.96 0.50 6.18
N HIS A 70 -18.60 -0.48 5.50
CA HIS A 70 -19.84 -1.13 5.96
C HIS A 70 -19.71 -1.81 7.33
N TYR A 71 -18.50 -2.16 7.75
CA TYR A 71 -18.22 -2.71 9.09
C TYR A 71 -17.97 -1.65 10.17
N ALA A 72 -17.77 -0.39 9.80
CA ALA A 72 -17.31 0.68 10.70
C ALA A 72 -18.44 1.23 11.58
N HIS A 73 -18.94 0.38 12.48
CA HIS A 73 -19.95 0.69 13.49
C HIS A 73 -19.49 0.22 14.87
N GLU A 74 -19.66 1.05 15.90
CA GLU A 74 -19.41 0.63 17.29
C GLU A 74 -20.33 -0.55 17.65
N GLY A 75 -19.76 -1.63 18.19
CA GLY A 75 -20.48 -2.85 18.55
C GLY A 75 -20.51 -3.91 17.44
N LEU A 76 -20.46 -3.54 16.16
CA LEU A 76 -20.33 -4.50 15.06
C LEU A 76 -18.94 -5.15 15.07
N VAL A 77 -17.89 -4.32 15.00
CA VAL A 77 -16.49 -4.76 15.08
C VAL A 77 -15.86 -4.23 16.37
N THR A 78 -15.26 -5.12 17.15
CA THR A 78 -14.49 -4.77 18.35
C THR A 78 -13.00 -4.73 18.10
N ARG A 79 -12.52 -5.49 17.11
CA ARG A 79 -11.09 -5.58 16.75
C ARG A 79 -10.89 -5.55 15.24
N ILE A 80 -9.94 -4.73 14.79
CA ILE A 80 -9.48 -4.68 13.41
C ILE A 80 -7.97 -4.94 13.34
N ILE A 81 -7.58 -5.87 12.48
CA ILE A 81 -6.19 -6.22 12.17
C ILE A 81 -5.99 -5.92 10.68
N GLY A 82 -5.24 -4.86 10.40
CA GLY A 82 -5.12 -4.33 9.05
C GLY A 82 -3.71 -3.83 8.74
N SER A 83 -3.50 -3.37 7.51
CA SER A 83 -2.27 -2.65 7.16
C SER A 83 -2.50 -1.18 6.89
N HIS A 84 -3.67 -0.79 6.38
CA HIS A 84 -3.90 0.57 5.90
C HIS A 84 -5.38 0.96 5.88
N TRP A 85 -5.68 2.19 6.33
CA TRP A 85 -7.01 2.78 6.47
C TRP A 85 -7.12 4.18 5.81
N GLY A 86 -6.14 4.62 5.02
CA GLY A 86 -6.10 5.99 4.49
C GLY A 86 -7.30 6.41 3.61
N LEU A 87 -7.99 5.46 2.96
CA LEU A 87 -9.24 5.69 2.21
C LEU A 87 -10.49 5.34 3.02
N GLN A 88 -10.40 5.22 4.34
CA GLN A 88 -11.48 4.75 5.21
C GLN A 88 -11.70 5.71 6.37
N PRO A 89 -12.39 6.84 6.13
CA PRO A 89 -12.52 7.89 7.13
C PRO A 89 -13.22 7.44 8.41
N ARG A 90 -14.23 6.55 8.36
CA ARG A 90 -14.90 6.06 9.57
C ARG A 90 -13.95 5.19 10.39
N TRP A 91 -13.16 4.33 9.74
CA TRP A 91 -12.14 3.55 10.42
C TRP A 91 -11.05 4.42 11.05
N MET A 92 -10.51 5.39 10.31
CA MET A 92 -9.53 6.33 10.87
C MET A 92 -10.08 7.05 12.10
N GLU A 93 -11.34 7.49 12.06
CA GLU A 93 -12.01 8.13 13.19
C GLU A 93 -12.16 7.18 14.38
N MET A 94 -12.69 5.97 14.17
CA MET A 94 -12.85 4.97 15.22
C MET A 94 -11.52 4.58 15.87
N ILE A 95 -10.46 4.41 15.07
CA ILE A 95 -9.11 4.09 15.56
C ILE A 95 -8.58 5.25 16.40
N SER A 96 -8.63 6.48 15.86
CA SER A 96 -8.08 7.68 16.53
C SER A 96 -8.81 8.01 17.83
N ASN A 97 -10.11 7.70 17.90
CA ASN A 97 -10.97 7.95 19.06
C ASN A 97 -11.08 6.75 20.02
N ASN A 98 -10.20 5.75 19.93
CA ASN A 98 -10.18 4.57 20.81
C ASN A 98 -11.49 3.76 20.82
N LYS A 99 -12.24 3.76 19.72
CA LYS A 99 -13.54 3.07 19.60
C LYS A 99 -13.42 1.61 19.20
N VAL A 100 -12.26 1.19 18.71
CA VAL A 100 -11.96 -0.19 18.27
C VAL A 100 -10.55 -0.57 18.69
N GLU A 101 -10.31 -1.85 18.94
CA GLU A 101 -8.96 -2.41 19.08
C GLU A 101 -8.32 -2.49 17.68
N ALA A 102 -7.14 -1.92 17.49
CA ALA A 102 -6.56 -1.70 16.17
C ALA A 102 -5.08 -2.09 16.14
N TYR A 103 -4.80 -3.16 15.39
CA TYR A 103 -3.45 -3.64 15.11
C TYR A 103 -3.10 -3.35 13.65
N CYS A 104 -1.99 -2.65 13.43
CA CYS A 104 -1.40 -2.45 12.12
C CYS A 104 -0.22 -3.39 11.92
N MET A 105 -0.26 -4.20 10.87
CA MET A 105 0.85 -5.02 10.41
C MET A 105 1.24 -4.64 8.98
N PRO A 106 2.47 -4.91 8.53
CA PRO A 106 2.84 -4.64 7.14
C PRO A 106 1.96 -5.43 6.16
N GLN A 107 1.54 -4.80 5.06
CA GLN A 107 0.60 -5.36 4.09
C GLN A 107 1.09 -6.67 3.49
N GLY A 108 2.38 -6.75 3.15
CA GLY A 108 2.97 -7.95 2.59
C GLY A 108 2.95 -9.11 3.58
N GLN A 109 3.25 -8.82 4.84
CA GLN A 109 3.23 -9.84 5.89
C GLN A 109 1.80 -10.34 6.17
N LEU A 110 0.78 -9.47 6.13
CA LEU A 110 -0.62 -9.90 6.20
C LEU A 110 -1.08 -10.68 4.96
N ALA A 111 -0.64 -10.32 3.75
CA ALA A 111 -0.98 -11.12 2.56
C ALA A 111 -0.35 -12.53 2.64
N GLN A 112 0.89 -12.63 3.10
CA GLN A 112 1.63 -13.88 3.23
C GLN A 112 1.25 -14.72 4.46
N ILE A 113 0.64 -14.12 5.49
CA ILE A 113 0.25 -14.88 6.69
C ILE A 113 -0.82 -15.91 6.36
N TYR A 114 -1.74 -15.62 5.42
CA TYR A 114 -2.74 -16.57 4.96
C TYR A 114 -2.09 -17.86 4.42
N ARG A 115 -1.06 -17.71 3.58
CA ARG A 115 -0.29 -18.85 3.07
C ARG A 115 0.41 -19.61 4.20
N SER A 116 1.01 -18.89 5.14
CA SER A 116 1.73 -19.48 6.28
C SER A 116 0.80 -20.33 7.15
N VAL A 117 -0.34 -19.78 7.56
CA VAL A 117 -1.31 -20.51 8.40
C VAL A 117 -1.98 -21.64 7.62
N ALA A 118 -2.27 -21.46 6.32
CA ALA A 118 -2.79 -22.53 5.47
C ALA A 118 -1.86 -23.77 5.45
N CYS A 119 -0.54 -23.55 5.46
CA CYS A 119 0.47 -24.59 5.57
C CYS A 119 0.65 -25.16 6.99
N GLY A 120 -0.14 -24.72 7.97
CA GLY A 120 -0.05 -25.16 9.36
C GLY A 120 1.09 -24.54 10.17
N GLN A 121 1.71 -23.47 9.66
CA GLN A 121 2.72 -22.71 10.40
C GLN A 121 2.06 -21.87 11.50
N PRO A 122 2.78 -21.56 12.59
CA PRO A 122 2.23 -20.79 13.72
C PRO A 122 1.92 -19.33 13.39
N GLY A 123 2.47 -18.80 12.29
CA GLY A 123 2.36 -17.42 11.86
C GLY A 123 3.33 -17.12 10.71
N LYS A 124 3.49 -15.84 10.38
CA LYS A 124 4.44 -15.39 9.37
C LYS A 124 5.73 -14.95 10.05
N LEU A 125 6.81 -15.69 9.81
CA LEU A 125 8.16 -15.36 10.26
C LEU A 125 8.87 -14.49 9.20
N THR A 126 9.46 -13.38 9.61
CA THR A 126 10.15 -12.44 8.70
C THR A 126 11.09 -11.50 9.46
N LYS A 127 12.03 -10.85 8.76
CA LYS A 127 12.78 -9.70 9.31
C LYS A 127 12.06 -8.36 9.09
N ILE A 128 11.08 -8.33 8.18
CA ILE A 128 10.32 -7.13 7.86
C ILE A 128 9.63 -6.60 9.11
N GLY A 129 9.85 -5.32 9.40
CA GLY A 129 9.24 -4.63 10.54
C GLY A 129 10.13 -4.49 11.77
N LEU A 130 11.28 -5.18 11.84
CA LEU A 130 12.26 -4.95 12.90
C LEU A 130 12.63 -3.46 12.99
N GLY A 131 12.79 -2.94 14.21
CA GLY A 131 13.19 -1.55 14.45
C GLY A 131 12.18 -0.48 14.00
N THR A 132 10.95 -0.87 13.68
CA THR A 132 9.83 0.03 13.35
C THR A 132 8.73 -0.11 14.39
N PHE A 133 7.66 0.68 14.27
CA PHE A 133 6.55 0.66 15.22
C PHE A 133 5.82 -0.70 15.31
N VAL A 134 5.95 -1.59 14.31
CA VAL A 134 5.38 -2.95 14.39
C VAL A 134 6.23 -3.90 15.24
N ASP A 135 7.47 -3.55 15.57
CA ASP A 135 8.30 -4.28 16.52
C ASP A 135 7.67 -4.16 17.92
N PRO A 136 7.41 -5.29 18.62
CA PRO A 136 6.77 -5.27 19.94
C PRO A 136 7.59 -4.56 21.01
N ARG A 137 8.90 -4.34 20.79
CA ARG A 137 9.76 -3.56 21.68
C ARG A 137 9.57 -2.05 21.55
N ILE A 138 8.85 -1.59 20.51
CA ILE A 138 8.58 -0.17 20.22
C ILE A 138 7.10 0.14 20.45
N GLU A 139 6.22 -0.34 19.56
CA GLU A 139 4.77 -0.11 19.65
C GLU A 139 3.93 -1.37 19.36
N GLY A 140 4.53 -2.46 18.87
CA GLY A 140 3.84 -3.74 18.58
C GLY A 140 2.72 -3.63 17.54
N GLY A 141 2.73 -2.59 16.72
CA GLY A 141 1.67 -2.30 15.75
C GLY A 141 0.36 -1.83 16.39
N LYS A 142 0.35 -1.50 17.68
CA LYS A 142 -0.87 -1.11 18.41
C LYS A 142 -1.19 0.36 18.14
N MET A 143 -2.31 0.63 17.47
CA MET A 143 -2.55 1.95 16.85
C MET A 143 -3.19 2.99 17.77
N ASN A 144 -3.68 2.61 18.95
CA ASN A 144 -4.37 3.51 19.87
C ASN A 144 -4.24 3.05 21.35
N GLU A 145 -4.65 3.92 22.28
CA GLU A 145 -4.55 3.67 23.73
C GLU A 145 -5.38 2.46 24.18
N ARG A 146 -6.51 2.21 23.51
CA ARG A 146 -7.35 1.04 23.78
C ARG A 146 -6.62 -0.28 23.50
N THR A 147 -5.73 -0.29 22.51
CA THR A 147 -5.03 -1.50 22.07
C THR A 147 -3.73 -1.71 22.84
N LYS A 148 -3.05 -0.64 23.26
CA LYS A 148 -1.77 -0.71 24.00
C LYS A 148 -1.70 -1.75 25.14
N PRO A 149 -2.70 -1.86 26.04
CA PRO A 149 -2.64 -2.81 27.16
C PRO A 149 -2.97 -4.26 26.78
N LEU A 150 -3.39 -4.51 25.54
CA LEU A 150 -3.76 -5.86 25.07
C LEU A 150 -2.53 -6.68 24.69
N GLU A 151 -2.73 -7.96 24.39
CA GLU A 151 -1.70 -8.89 23.98
C GLU A 151 -0.96 -8.47 22.69
N ASP A 152 0.31 -8.85 22.56
CA ASP A 152 1.04 -8.66 21.32
C ASP A 152 0.66 -9.72 20.28
N LEU A 153 0.41 -9.26 19.05
CA LEU A 153 0.23 -10.13 17.89
C LEU A 153 1.53 -10.34 17.10
N VAL A 154 2.62 -9.73 17.55
CA VAL A 154 3.95 -9.80 16.97
C VAL A 154 4.92 -10.21 18.07
N GLU A 155 5.72 -11.24 17.82
CA GLU A 155 6.75 -11.71 18.75
C GLU A 155 8.14 -11.61 18.13
N VAL A 156 9.16 -11.32 18.93
CA VAL A 156 10.56 -11.48 18.49
C VAL A 156 10.99 -12.93 18.74
N VAL A 157 11.47 -13.58 17.69
CA VAL A 157 11.98 -14.96 17.73
C VAL A 157 13.43 -14.95 17.25
N THR A 158 14.30 -15.68 17.93
CA THR A 158 15.69 -15.88 17.50
C THR A 158 15.85 -17.24 16.84
N LEU A 159 16.36 -17.27 15.61
CA LEU A 159 16.67 -18.48 14.86
C LEU A 159 18.06 -18.34 14.26
N ASP A 160 18.89 -19.36 14.46
CA ASP A 160 20.28 -19.37 14.00
C ASP A 160 21.09 -18.10 14.38
N GLY A 161 20.79 -17.54 15.55
CA GLY A 161 21.45 -16.33 16.07
C GLY A 161 20.90 -15.01 15.53
N GLU A 162 19.92 -15.05 14.63
CA GLU A 162 19.31 -13.87 14.01
C GLU A 162 17.91 -13.61 14.57
N GLU A 163 17.56 -12.34 14.78
CA GLU A 163 16.21 -11.94 15.19
C GLU A 163 15.25 -11.90 13.99
N TYR A 164 14.02 -12.35 14.23
CA TYR A 164 12.89 -12.31 13.33
C TYR A 164 11.65 -11.84 14.11
N LEU A 165 10.68 -11.28 13.39
CA LEU A 165 9.33 -11.07 13.87
C LEU A 165 8.44 -12.23 13.43
N LEU A 166 7.65 -12.76 14.37
CA LEU A 166 6.57 -13.72 14.12
C LEU A 166 5.23 -12.99 14.23
N TYR A 167 4.60 -12.73 13.09
CA TYR A 167 3.25 -12.17 13.01
C TYR A 167 2.21 -13.28 13.14
N LYS A 168 1.18 -13.06 13.95
CA LYS A 168 0.09 -14.02 14.21
C LYS A 168 -1.28 -13.39 13.91
N ILE A 169 -2.23 -14.24 13.50
CA ILE A 169 -3.65 -13.90 13.41
C ILE A 169 -4.49 -14.93 14.16
N PRO A 170 -5.68 -14.55 14.67
CA PRO A 170 -6.60 -15.51 15.26
C PRO A 170 -7.16 -16.48 14.19
N PRO A 171 -7.69 -17.66 14.60
CA PRO A 171 -8.38 -18.57 13.70
C PRO A 171 -9.51 -17.87 12.93
N ILE A 172 -9.61 -18.11 11.62
CA ILE A 172 -10.58 -17.46 10.73
C ILE A 172 -11.88 -18.28 10.68
N ASP A 173 -12.99 -17.70 11.12
CA ASP A 173 -14.32 -18.32 11.05
C ASP A 173 -14.96 -18.14 9.66
N PHE A 174 -14.78 -16.97 9.06
CA PHE A 174 -15.28 -16.65 7.73
C PHE A 174 -14.21 -15.94 6.89
N VAL A 175 -14.12 -16.31 5.62
CA VAL A 175 -13.43 -15.51 4.61
C VAL A 175 -14.43 -15.08 3.55
N ILE A 176 -14.45 -13.78 3.28
CA ILE A 176 -15.27 -13.16 2.26
C ILE A 176 -14.36 -12.82 1.09
N ILE A 177 -14.66 -13.41 -0.07
CA ILE A 177 -13.90 -13.23 -1.31
C ILE A 177 -14.83 -12.81 -2.43
N ARG A 178 -14.22 -12.38 -3.54
CA ARG A 178 -14.91 -12.06 -4.79
C ARG A 178 -14.23 -12.77 -5.95
N GLY A 179 -15.04 -13.21 -6.91
CA GLY A 179 -14.58 -13.57 -8.24
C GLY A 179 -15.54 -13.03 -9.30
N THR A 180 -15.18 -13.17 -10.57
CA THR A 180 -16.02 -12.70 -11.67
C THR A 180 -17.10 -13.73 -12.00
N THR A 181 -16.71 -14.99 -12.23
CA THR A 181 -17.63 -16.06 -12.64
C THR A 181 -17.48 -17.26 -11.73
N ALA A 182 -18.60 -17.83 -11.28
CA ALA A 182 -18.65 -19.17 -10.69
C ALA A 182 -19.25 -20.18 -11.66
N ASP A 183 -18.84 -21.45 -11.63
CA ASP A 183 -19.64 -22.53 -12.23
C ASP A 183 -20.63 -23.15 -11.21
N GLU A 184 -21.55 -23.98 -11.68
CA GLU A 184 -22.53 -24.67 -10.83
C GLU A 184 -21.90 -25.63 -9.79
N ASN A 185 -20.62 -26.01 -9.96
CA ASN A 185 -19.86 -26.79 -8.97
C ASN A 185 -19.08 -25.89 -8.00
N GLY A 186 -19.10 -24.57 -8.20
CA GLY A 186 -18.49 -23.55 -7.36
C GLY A 186 -17.07 -23.15 -7.74
N ASN A 187 -16.53 -23.61 -8.86
CA ASN A 187 -15.22 -23.16 -9.32
C ASN A 187 -15.27 -21.67 -9.68
N ILE A 188 -14.31 -20.89 -9.20
CA ILE A 188 -14.30 -19.43 -9.34
C ILE A 188 -13.15 -18.97 -10.25
N THR A 189 -13.46 -18.11 -11.20
CA THR A 189 -12.50 -17.34 -12.01
C THR A 189 -12.57 -15.85 -11.65
N THR A 190 -11.51 -15.10 -11.93
CA THR A 190 -11.39 -13.66 -11.62
C THR A 190 -11.05 -12.85 -12.88
N GLU A 191 -11.60 -13.25 -14.03
CA GLU A 191 -11.16 -12.78 -15.35
C GLU A 191 -11.43 -11.30 -15.62
N GLU A 192 -12.43 -10.68 -14.99
CA GLU A 192 -12.68 -9.23 -15.12
C GLU A 192 -12.12 -8.43 -13.92
N GLU A 193 -11.55 -9.07 -12.90
CA GLU A 193 -11.00 -8.37 -11.74
C GLU A 193 -9.73 -7.61 -12.12
N GLY A 194 -9.57 -6.37 -11.60
CA GLY A 194 -8.38 -5.55 -11.89
C GLY A 194 -7.11 -5.99 -11.15
N MET A 195 -7.23 -6.96 -10.24
CA MET A 195 -6.13 -7.51 -9.44
C MET A 195 -6.37 -9.01 -9.21
N LYS A 196 -5.28 -9.79 -9.05
CA LYS A 196 -5.38 -11.22 -8.68
C LYS A 196 -5.52 -11.44 -7.18
N LEU A 197 -4.85 -10.61 -6.39
CA LEU A 197 -4.84 -10.67 -4.92
C LEU A 197 -4.44 -12.06 -4.37
N GLU A 198 -4.58 -12.25 -3.06
CA GLU A 198 -4.25 -13.45 -2.31
C GLU A 198 -5.48 -14.32 -2.00
N VAL A 199 -6.45 -14.35 -2.95
CA VAL A 199 -7.77 -15.00 -2.79
C VAL A 199 -7.65 -16.46 -2.36
N LEU A 200 -6.90 -17.27 -3.09
CA LEU A 200 -6.74 -18.70 -2.77
C LEU A 200 -6.00 -18.93 -1.44
N PRO A 201 -4.86 -18.27 -1.15
CA PRO A 201 -4.25 -18.32 0.18
C PRO A 201 -5.24 -18.04 1.33
N ALA A 202 -6.05 -17.00 1.23
CA ALA A 202 -7.04 -16.64 2.25
C ALA A 202 -8.13 -17.71 2.42
N VAL A 203 -8.58 -18.32 1.31
CA VAL A 203 -9.50 -19.47 1.32
C VAL A 203 -8.91 -20.65 2.08
N LEU A 204 -7.67 -21.03 1.76
CA LEU A 204 -7.01 -22.17 2.40
C LEU A 204 -6.73 -21.90 3.89
N ALA A 205 -6.41 -20.66 4.24
CA ALA A 205 -6.25 -20.22 5.63
C ALA A 205 -7.54 -20.42 6.44
N ALA A 206 -8.69 -19.99 5.92
CA ALA A 206 -9.98 -20.23 6.57
C ALA A 206 -10.27 -21.74 6.70
N LYS A 207 -10.05 -22.51 5.62
CA LYS A 207 -10.29 -23.96 5.64
C LYS A 207 -9.43 -24.71 6.65
N ARG A 208 -8.21 -24.27 6.87
CA ARG A 208 -7.33 -24.82 7.92
C ARG A 208 -7.93 -24.71 9.32
N PHE A 209 -8.80 -23.73 9.57
CA PHE A 209 -9.49 -23.55 10.85
C PHE A 209 -10.94 -24.07 10.84
N GLY A 210 -11.38 -24.71 9.75
CA GLY A 210 -12.77 -25.13 9.59
C GLY A 210 -13.72 -23.99 9.22
N GLY A 211 -13.18 -22.82 8.86
CA GLY A 211 -13.93 -21.63 8.49
C GLY A 211 -14.70 -21.78 7.18
N LYS A 212 -15.69 -20.90 7.01
CA LYS A 212 -16.58 -20.84 5.85
C LYS A 212 -16.10 -19.82 4.83
N VAL A 213 -16.29 -20.12 3.55
CA VAL A 213 -15.95 -19.28 2.41
C VAL A 213 -17.22 -18.76 1.77
N LEU A 214 -17.40 -17.43 1.83
CA LEU A 214 -18.50 -16.72 1.19
C LEU A 214 -17.94 -15.98 -0.03
N CYS A 215 -18.40 -16.35 -1.23
CA CYS A 215 -17.89 -15.76 -2.47
C CYS A 215 -18.99 -14.97 -3.19
N GLN A 216 -18.74 -13.69 -3.44
CA GLN A 216 -19.58 -12.90 -4.35
C GLN A 216 -19.09 -13.08 -5.79
N VAL A 217 -20.01 -13.29 -6.74
CA VAL A 217 -19.70 -13.37 -8.17
C VAL A 217 -20.61 -12.50 -9.01
N LYS A 218 -20.13 -12.07 -10.19
CA LYS A 218 -20.93 -11.31 -11.15
C LYS A 218 -21.95 -12.20 -11.87
N ARG A 219 -21.60 -13.46 -12.15
CA ARG A 219 -22.42 -14.39 -12.94
C ARG A 219 -22.10 -15.86 -12.68
N VAL A 220 -22.97 -16.73 -13.18
CA VAL A 220 -22.86 -18.19 -13.09
C VAL A 220 -22.73 -18.79 -14.48
N ALA A 221 -21.80 -19.72 -14.65
CA ALA A 221 -21.60 -20.53 -15.85
C ALA A 221 -22.01 -22.00 -15.59
N GLN A 222 -22.25 -22.75 -16.67
CA GLN A 222 -22.51 -24.19 -16.57
C GLN A 222 -21.29 -24.91 -16.01
N ALA A 223 -21.51 -25.95 -15.18
CA ALA A 223 -20.43 -26.80 -14.69
C ALA A 223 -19.52 -27.32 -15.83
N HIS A 224 -18.22 -27.39 -15.57
CA HIS A 224 -17.19 -27.92 -16.49
C HIS A 224 -16.90 -27.06 -17.73
N THR A 225 -17.36 -25.81 -17.77
CA THR A 225 -17.11 -24.89 -18.90
C THR A 225 -15.97 -23.89 -18.66
N LEU A 226 -15.61 -23.65 -17.39
CA LEU A 226 -14.50 -22.75 -17.05
C LEU A 226 -13.16 -23.37 -17.44
N HIS A 227 -12.26 -22.56 -18.01
CA HIS A 227 -10.92 -23.02 -18.36
C HIS A 227 -10.16 -23.41 -17.08
N PRO A 228 -9.68 -24.66 -16.94
CA PRO A 228 -9.15 -25.15 -15.65
C PRO A 228 -7.91 -24.40 -15.15
N LYS A 229 -7.09 -23.83 -16.06
CA LYS A 229 -5.94 -22.99 -15.66
C LYS A 229 -6.33 -21.56 -15.22
N GLN A 230 -7.57 -21.14 -15.46
CA GLN A 230 -8.08 -19.84 -15.02
C GLN A 230 -8.87 -19.94 -13.72
N VAL A 231 -9.23 -21.15 -13.27
CA VAL A 231 -9.87 -21.36 -11.98
C VAL A 231 -8.89 -20.97 -10.87
N VAL A 232 -9.24 -19.91 -10.13
CA VAL A 232 -8.47 -19.39 -9.00
C VAL A 232 -8.83 -20.13 -7.72
N VAL A 233 -10.13 -20.38 -7.49
CA VAL A 233 -10.61 -21.13 -6.33
C VAL A 233 -11.39 -22.35 -6.78
N PRO A 234 -10.89 -23.57 -6.49
CA PRO A 234 -11.65 -24.80 -6.71
C PRO A 234 -12.93 -24.83 -5.87
N GLY A 235 -14.06 -25.22 -6.48
CA GLY A 235 -15.38 -25.15 -5.84
C GLY A 235 -15.56 -26.01 -4.59
N VAL A 236 -14.72 -27.02 -4.41
CA VAL A 236 -14.69 -27.85 -3.19
C VAL A 236 -14.42 -27.04 -1.91
N PHE A 237 -13.80 -25.86 -2.03
CA PHE A 237 -13.53 -24.97 -0.91
C PHE A 237 -14.61 -23.92 -0.67
N VAL A 238 -15.59 -23.75 -1.57
CA VAL A 238 -16.60 -22.70 -1.47
C VAL A 238 -17.84 -23.23 -0.73
N ASP A 239 -18.32 -22.51 0.29
CA ASP A 239 -19.53 -22.90 1.03
C ASP A 239 -20.77 -22.17 0.54
N ALA A 240 -20.63 -20.89 0.20
CA ALA A 240 -21.72 -20.07 -0.29
C ALA A 240 -21.29 -19.21 -1.48
N ILE A 241 -22.17 -19.13 -2.48
CA ILE A 241 -22.04 -18.21 -3.60
C ILE A 241 -23.18 -17.20 -3.55
N VAL A 242 -22.82 -15.93 -3.59
CA VAL A 242 -23.74 -14.80 -3.73
C VAL A 242 -23.59 -14.24 -5.14
N VAL A 243 -24.62 -14.44 -5.96
CA VAL A 243 -24.66 -13.86 -7.31
C VAL A 243 -25.11 -12.42 -7.18
N CYS A 244 -24.26 -11.49 -7.60
CA CYS A 244 -24.54 -10.08 -7.42
C CYS A 244 -25.77 -9.65 -8.24
N GLN A 245 -26.79 -9.10 -7.57
CA GLN A 245 -28.04 -8.71 -8.21
C GLN A 245 -27.87 -7.47 -9.09
N ASN A 246 -27.07 -6.50 -8.63
CA ASN A 246 -26.85 -5.22 -9.30
C ASN A 246 -25.35 -5.04 -9.60
N PRO A 247 -24.77 -5.80 -10.56
CA PRO A 247 -23.33 -5.83 -10.76
C PRO A 247 -22.71 -4.48 -11.18
N ASP A 248 -23.47 -3.61 -11.84
CA ASP A 248 -22.99 -2.27 -12.25
C ASP A 248 -22.77 -1.32 -11.06
N GLU A 249 -23.41 -1.63 -9.92
CA GLU A 249 -23.27 -0.89 -8.67
C GLU A 249 -22.38 -1.65 -7.68
N ASP A 250 -22.65 -2.94 -7.44
CA ASP A 250 -22.12 -3.72 -6.32
C ASP A 250 -21.08 -4.76 -6.74
N HIS A 251 -20.75 -4.82 -8.03
CA HIS A 251 -19.68 -5.66 -8.58
C HIS A 251 -18.78 -4.88 -9.56
N ARG A 252 -18.65 -3.57 -9.34
CA ARG A 252 -17.77 -2.71 -10.15
C ARG A 252 -16.34 -3.24 -10.12
N GLN A 253 -15.65 -3.15 -11.26
CA GLN A 253 -14.24 -3.54 -11.35
C GLN A 253 -13.37 -2.67 -10.43
N THR A 254 -13.69 -1.38 -10.31
CA THR A 254 -12.97 -0.40 -9.48
C THR A 254 -13.91 0.66 -8.92
N SER A 255 -13.37 1.66 -8.21
CA SER A 255 -14.15 2.83 -7.78
C SER A 255 -14.69 3.60 -8.99
N SER A 256 -13.82 3.93 -9.94
CA SER A 256 -14.18 4.80 -11.07
C SER A 256 -14.83 4.07 -12.23
N TRP A 257 -14.57 2.78 -12.43
CA TRP A 257 -15.06 2.03 -13.59
C TRP A 257 -15.98 0.88 -13.19
N VAL A 258 -17.13 0.79 -13.88
CA VAL A 258 -17.97 -0.43 -13.85
C VAL A 258 -17.16 -1.59 -14.41
N PHE A 259 -16.62 -1.41 -15.62
CA PHE A 259 -15.72 -2.33 -16.28
C PHE A 259 -14.94 -1.61 -17.39
N ASP A 260 -13.65 -1.86 -17.47
CA ASP A 260 -12.79 -1.49 -18.60
C ASP A 260 -11.81 -2.65 -18.87
N PRO A 261 -11.84 -3.25 -20.09
CA PRO A 261 -11.02 -4.42 -20.41
C PRO A 261 -9.52 -4.16 -20.34
N ALA A 262 -9.09 -2.89 -20.34
CA ALA A 262 -7.68 -2.55 -20.21
C ALA A 262 -7.10 -2.82 -18.81
N TYR A 263 -7.94 -2.93 -17.77
CA TYR A 263 -7.50 -3.19 -16.40
C TYR A 263 -7.41 -4.69 -16.05
N CYS A 264 -8.04 -5.57 -16.81
CA CYS A 264 -7.91 -7.02 -16.66
C CYS A 264 -6.98 -7.65 -17.72
N GLY A 265 -6.47 -6.86 -18.67
CA GLY A 265 -5.52 -7.31 -19.69
C GLY A 265 -6.15 -7.85 -20.97
N ASP A 266 -7.47 -7.74 -21.13
CA ASP A 266 -8.20 -8.18 -22.33
C ASP A 266 -7.96 -7.27 -23.55
N LEU A 267 -7.49 -6.04 -23.33
CA LEU A 267 -7.22 -5.05 -24.36
C LEU A 267 -6.04 -4.14 -23.97
N ARG A 268 -5.33 -3.58 -24.96
CA ARG A 268 -4.43 -2.43 -24.78
C ARG A 268 -5.00 -1.13 -25.33
N VAL A 269 -4.81 -0.02 -24.61
CA VAL A 269 -5.21 1.33 -25.03
C VAL A 269 -4.02 2.12 -25.61
N PRO A 270 -4.25 3.04 -26.56
CA PRO A 270 -3.18 3.89 -27.11
C PRO A 270 -2.54 4.82 -26.08
N VAL A 271 -1.20 4.83 -26.00
CA VAL A 271 -0.40 5.61 -25.01
C VAL A 271 -0.10 7.05 -25.47
N SER A 272 -0.31 7.38 -26.75
CA SER A 272 0.10 8.63 -27.41
C SER A 272 -0.60 9.93 -26.94
N ARG A 273 -1.16 9.95 -25.72
CA ARG A 273 -1.97 11.05 -25.19
C ARG A 273 -1.66 11.42 -23.73
N ILE A 274 -0.53 11.02 -23.16
CA ILE A 274 -0.16 11.50 -21.81
C ILE A 274 0.29 12.95 -21.92
N GLU A 275 -0.54 13.88 -21.46
CA GLU A 275 -0.18 15.29 -21.40
C GLU A 275 0.95 15.52 -20.39
N PRO A 276 2.00 16.28 -20.75
CA PRO A 276 3.06 16.63 -19.81
C PRO A 276 2.50 17.35 -18.58
N LEU A 277 2.99 16.98 -17.40
CA LEU A 277 2.60 17.67 -16.17
C LEU A 277 3.07 19.13 -16.22
N PRO A 278 2.25 20.09 -15.75
CA PRO A 278 2.74 21.45 -15.56
C PRO A 278 3.89 21.46 -14.55
N LEU A 279 4.88 22.32 -14.76
CA LEU A 279 5.95 22.48 -13.79
C LEU A 279 5.37 22.99 -12.46
N ASN A 280 5.51 22.17 -11.43
CA ASN A 280 5.08 22.45 -10.07
C ASN A 280 6.02 21.76 -9.09
N ILE A 281 5.82 22.02 -7.79
CA ILE A 281 6.65 21.48 -6.72
C ILE A 281 6.77 19.95 -6.75
N ARG A 282 5.67 19.24 -7.05
CA ARG A 282 5.66 17.76 -7.12
C ARG A 282 6.50 17.29 -8.31
N LYS A 283 6.35 17.93 -9.47
CA LYS A 283 7.11 17.59 -10.69
C LYS A 283 8.62 17.80 -10.45
N VAL A 284 9.02 18.91 -9.83
CA VAL A 284 10.44 19.19 -9.53
C VAL A 284 11.05 18.15 -8.59
N ILE A 285 10.34 17.80 -7.51
CA ILE A 285 10.76 16.72 -6.60
C ILE A 285 10.92 15.41 -7.37
N GLY A 286 9.92 15.06 -8.20
CA GLY A 286 9.95 13.88 -9.06
C GLY A 286 11.12 13.85 -10.03
N ARG A 287 11.41 14.97 -10.69
CA ARG A 287 12.55 15.09 -11.61
C ARG A 287 13.86 14.82 -10.90
N ARG A 288 14.10 15.48 -9.77
CA ARG A 288 15.33 15.22 -9.00
C ARG A 288 15.42 13.78 -8.52
N ALA A 289 14.30 13.21 -8.08
CA ALA A 289 14.24 11.82 -7.64
C ALA A 289 14.61 10.84 -8.76
N MET A 290 14.07 11.03 -9.97
CA MET A 290 14.34 10.15 -11.10
C MET A 290 15.77 10.23 -11.63
N MET A 291 16.51 11.31 -11.36
CA MET A 291 17.94 11.39 -11.65
C MET A 291 18.77 10.35 -10.90
N GLU A 292 18.23 9.70 -9.86
CA GLU A 292 18.91 8.60 -9.16
C GLU A 292 18.85 7.27 -9.91
N LEU A 293 17.92 7.11 -10.86
CA LEU A 293 17.71 5.87 -11.59
C LEU A 293 18.94 5.44 -12.40
N GLU A 294 19.00 4.14 -12.65
CA GLU A 294 19.93 3.48 -13.56
C GLU A 294 19.12 2.82 -14.69
N PRO A 295 19.73 2.52 -15.85
CA PRO A 295 19.04 1.83 -16.92
C PRO A 295 18.50 0.46 -16.48
N ASP A 296 17.40 0.03 -17.09
CA ASP A 296 16.80 -1.29 -16.87
C ASP A 296 16.29 -1.50 -15.42
N ALA A 297 16.15 -0.41 -14.66
CA ALA A 297 15.73 -0.44 -13.27
C ALA A 297 14.31 -0.99 -13.08
N ILE A 298 14.16 -1.89 -12.10
CA ILE A 298 12.86 -2.30 -11.57
C ILE A 298 12.49 -1.37 -10.43
N ILE A 299 11.38 -0.63 -10.59
CA ILE A 299 10.99 0.41 -9.65
C ILE A 299 9.64 0.13 -9.01
N ASN A 300 9.45 0.63 -7.80
CA ASN A 300 8.14 0.72 -7.15
C ASN A 300 7.76 2.17 -6.84
N LEU A 301 6.47 2.49 -6.95
CA LEU A 301 5.91 3.81 -6.71
C LEU A 301 4.94 3.80 -5.52
N GLY A 302 5.26 4.56 -4.49
CA GLY A 302 4.35 4.85 -3.38
C GLY A 302 3.30 5.92 -3.74
N THR A 303 2.22 5.97 -2.97
CA THR A 303 1.18 6.98 -3.14
C THR A 303 1.70 8.42 -2.92
N GLY A 304 0.99 9.41 -3.46
CA GLY A 304 1.35 10.82 -3.31
C GLY A 304 2.29 11.29 -4.41
N ILE A 305 3.35 12.03 -4.04
CA ILE A 305 4.24 12.66 -5.04
C ILE A 305 4.78 11.62 -6.03
N PRO A 306 5.31 10.46 -5.59
CA PRO A 306 5.87 9.47 -6.53
C PRO A 306 4.88 8.98 -7.59
N ASN A 307 3.74 8.44 -7.17
CA ASN A 307 2.72 7.93 -8.08
C ASN A 307 2.20 9.00 -9.05
N ASP A 308 2.08 10.26 -8.60
CA ASP A 308 1.53 11.34 -9.42
C ASP A 308 2.48 11.80 -10.52
N VAL A 309 3.80 11.65 -10.35
CA VAL A 309 4.78 12.32 -11.20
C VAL A 309 5.75 11.40 -11.93
N VAL A 310 6.11 10.24 -11.37
CA VAL A 310 7.18 9.41 -11.95
C VAL A 310 6.77 8.86 -13.32
N GLY A 311 5.56 8.30 -13.45
CA GLY A 311 5.04 7.81 -14.73
C GLY A 311 4.94 8.91 -15.81
N PRO A 312 4.27 10.05 -15.55
CA PRO A 312 4.20 11.15 -16.51
C PRO A 312 5.55 11.76 -16.87
N ILE A 313 6.49 11.90 -15.92
CA ILE A 313 7.86 12.38 -16.22
C ILE A 313 8.58 11.35 -17.09
N ALA A 314 8.48 10.05 -16.80
CA ALA A 314 9.07 9.01 -17.63
C ALA A 314 8.52 9.03 -19.07
N ALA A 315 7.22 9.31 -19.22
CA ALA A 315 6.58 9.46 -20.53
C ALA A 315 7.12 10.69 -21.28
N GLU A 316 7.18 11.85 -20.61
CA GLU A 316 7.69 13.11 -21.17
C GLU A 316 9.15 12.98 -21.60
N GLU A 317 9.99 12.31 -20.81
CA GLU A 317 11.41 12.09 -21.08
C GLU A 317 11.68 10.92 -22.05
N GLY A 318 10.67 10.13 -22.39
CA GLY A 318 10.81 9.01 -23.33
C GLY A 318 11.63 7.84 -22.78
N ILE A 319 11.44 7.54 -21.49
CA ILE A 319 12.13 6.46 -20.77
C ILE A 319 11.19 5.39 -20.19
N LEU A 320 9.87 5.44 -20.49
CA LEU A 320 8.92 4.45 -19.98
C LEU A 320 9.30 3.01 -20.36
N ASP A 321 9.84 2.82 -21.56
CA ASP A 321 10.29 1.51 -22.03
C ASP A 321 11.68 1.12 -21.50
N ASP A 322 12.38 2.05 -20.83
CA ASP A 322 13.74 1.84 -20.29
C ASP A 322 13.71 1.44 -18.79
N ILE A 323 12.52 1.41 -18.16
CA ILE A 323 12.30 1.06 -16.74
C ILE A 323 11.12 0.10 -16.59
N THR A 324 11.14 -0.74 -15.56
CA THR A 324 10.01 -1.60 -15.21
C THR A 324 9.29 -1.05 -13.99
N ILE A 325 8.08 -0.53 -14.16
CA ILE A 325 7.23 -0.07 -13.05
C ILE A 325 6.51 -1.27 -12.42
N THR A 326 6.57 -1.39 -11.10
CA THR A 326 5.85 -2.40 -10.32
C THR A 326 4.99 -1.76 -9.23
N VAL A 327 3.82 -2.33 -8.98
CA VAL A 327 2.89 -1.90 -7.91
C VAL A 327 2.62 -3.09 -6.99
N GLU A 328 2.48 -2.83 -5.69
CA GLU A 328 2.36 -3.87 -4.66
C GLU A 328 1.20 -4.85 -4.86
N SER A 329 0.15 -4.43 -5.57
CA SER A 329 -0.99 -5.26 -5.94
C SER A 329 -0.64 -6.43 -6.88
N GLY A 330 0.56 -6.44 -7.46
CA GLY A 330 1.04 -7.47 -8.38
C GLY A 330 1.20 -7.02 -9.84
N VAL A 331 1.14 -5.71 -10.11
CA VAL A 331 1.29 -5.12 -11.44
C VAL A 331 2.75 -5.07 -11.87
N TYR A 332 3.01 -5.42 -13.13
CA TYR A 332 4.27 -5.17 -13.85
C TYR A 332 4.01 -4.43 -15.17
N GLY A 333 4.73 -3.33 -15.36
CA GLY A 333 4.62 -2.48 -16.54
C GLY A 333 3.28 -1.73 -16.61
N GLY A 334 3.01 -1.18 -17.78
CA GLY A 334 1.78 -0.43 -18.04
C GLY A 334 1.75 0.95 -17.37
N ILE A 335 0.53 1.50 -17.28
CA ILE A 335 0.27 2.85 -16.75
C ILE A 335 -0.58 2.73 -15.49
N PRO A 336 0.01 2.92 -14.29
CA PRO A 336 -0.72 2.87 -13.03
C PRO A 336 -1.81 3.93 -12.92
N ALA A 337 -2.93 3.57 -12.33
CA ALA A 337 -3.95 4.51 -11.89
C ALA A 337 -3.58 5.11 -10.52
N GLY A 338 -3.95 6.38 -10.30
CA GLY A 338 -3.77 7.07 -9.03
C GLY A 338 -5.05 7.22 -8.22
N GLY A 339 -4.94 7.89 -7.08
CA GLY A 339 -6.10 8.26 -6.26
C GLY A 339 -6.85 7.05 -5.67
N ILE A 340 -8.17 7.02 -5.86
CA ILE A 340 -9.05 5.98 -5.31
C ILE A 340 -9.00 4.65 -6.08
N ASP A 341 -8.31 4.62 -7.22
CA ASP A 341 -8.08 3.43 -8.03
C ASP A 341 -6.61 3.00 -7.99
N PHE A 342 -5.83 3.50 -7.03
CA PHE A 342 -4.45 3.07 -6.84
C PHE A 342 -4.34 1.54 -6.71
N GLY A 343 -3.31 0.97 -7.35
CA GLY A 343 -3.06 -0.47 -7.39
C GLY A 343 -3.45 -1.17 -8.68
N ILE A 344 -4.20 -0.54 -9.59
CA ILE A 344 -4.44 -1.10 -10.94
C ILE A 344 -3.61 -0.36 -11.98
N ALA A 345 -3.46 -0.96 -13.16
CA ALA A 345 -2.80 -0.31 -14.29
C ALA A 345 -3.42 -0.77 -15.61
N LYS A 346 -3.36 0.10 -16.62
CA LYS A 346 -3.67 -0.28 -18.01
C LYS A 346 -2.43 -0.79 -18.70
N ASN A 347 -2.61 -1.62 -19.73
CA ASN A 347 -1.52 -2.10 -20.60
C ASN A 347 -0.41 -2.83 -19.83
N THR A 348 -0.76 -3.57 -18.79
CA THR A 348 0.22 -4.34 -18.01
C THR A 348 0.86 -5.43 -18.87
N ASP A 349 2.13 -5.74 -18.55
CA ASP A 349 2.85 -6.85 -19.17
C ASP A 349 2.64 -8.13 -18.37
N ALA A 350 2.51 -8.01 -17.05
CA ALA A 350 2.13 -9.11 -16.18
C ALA A 350 1.30 -8.64 -14.99
N LEU A 351 0.46 -9.55 -14.50
CA LEU A 351 -0.29 -9.41 -13.26
C LEU A 351 -0.13 -10.70 -12.45
N ILE A 352 0.51 -10.60 -11.28
CA ILE A 352 0.72 -11.72 -10.35
C ILE A 352 -0.10 -11.55 -9.08
N ARG A 353 -0.09 -12.54 -8.19
CA ARG A 353 -0.81 -12.42 -6.91
C ARG A 353 -0.11 -11.43 -5.98
N HIS A 354 -0.91 -10.81 -5.15
CA HIS A 354 -0.47 -9.83 -4.15
C HIS A 354 0.53 -10.42 -3.17
N ASP A 355 0.32 -11.65 -2.67
CA ASP A 355 1.27 -12.32 -1.76
C ASP A 355 2.60 -12.68 -2.43
N ASP A 356 2.56 -13.07 -3.71
CA ASP A 356 3.77 -13.36 -4.52
C ASP A 356 4.56 -12.07 -4.82
N GLN A 357 3.89 -10.94 -5.05
CA GLN A 357 4.56 -9.66 -5.25
C GLN A 357 5.39 -9.26 -4.03
N PHE A 358 4.88 -9.53 -2.83
CA PHE A 358 5.63 -9.29 -1.61
C PHE A 358 6.74 -10.30 -1.35
N ASP A 359 6.73 -11.48 -1.97
CA ASP A 359 7.88 -12.39 -1.95
C ASP A 359 9.05 -11.74 -2.71
N PHE A 360 8.77 -11.11 -3.86
CA PHE A 360 9.77 -10.33 -4.59
C PHE A 360 10.24 -9.11 -3.79
N TYR A 361 9.34 -8.27 -3.29
CA TYR A 361 9.72 -7.06 -2.55
C TYR A 361 10.50 -7.34 -1.28
N THR A 362 10.14 -8.39 -0.53
CA THR A 362 10.84 -8.76 0.71
C THR A 362 12.15 -9.51 0.43
N GLY A 363 12.20 -10.28 -0.65
CA GLY A 363 13.34 -11.13 -1.00
C GLY A 363 14.41 -10.39 -1.80
N ALA A 364 14.28 -10.39 -3.12
CA ALA A 364 15.26 -9.75 -4.01
C ALA A 364 15.21 -8.22 -3.93
N GLY A 365 14.02 -7.66 -3.69
CA GLY A 365 13.77 -6.23 -3.63
C GLY A 365 13.79 -5.56 -5.01
N VAL A 366 13.08 -4.44 -5.10
CA VAL A 366 13.20 -3.53 -6.25
C VAL A 366 14.56 -2.83 -6.23
N ASP A 367 15.03 -2.40 -7.39
CA ASP A 367 16.25 -1.60 -7.48
C ASP A 367 16.03 -0.23 -6.85
N PHE A 368 14.89 0.40 -7.15
CA PHE A 368 14.52 1.70 -6.60
C PHE A 368 13.08 1.69 -6.10
N THR A 369 12.83 2.29 -4.94
CA THR A 369 11.48 2.63 -4.49
C THR A 369 11.36 4.12 -4.24
N PHE A 370 10.27 4.71 -4.74
CA PHE A 370 9.95 6.11 -4.52
C PHE A 370 8.79 6.20 -3.54
N MET A 371 9.03 6.81 -2.37
CA MET A 371 8.07 6.81 -1.26
C MET A 371 7.79 8.21 -0.76
N GLY A 372 6.57 8.47 -0.30
CA GLY A 372 6.29 9.68 0.48
C GLY A 372 6.96 9.62 1.86
N ALA A 373 7.25 10.78 2.44
CA ALA A 373 7.65 10.89 3.84
C ALA A 373 6.87 12.02 4.52
N GLY A 374 6.32 11.77 5.70
CA GLY A 374 5.66 12.78 6.49
C GLY A 374 6.60 13.47 7.48
N GLU A 375 7.49 12.71 8.11
CA GLU A 375 8.57 13.25 8.94
C GLU A 375 9.87 12.48 8.71
N MET A 376 11.00 13.14 8.93
CA MET A 376 12.34 12.54 9.03
C MET A 376 13.05 13.07 10.27
N ASP A 377 13.73 12.21 11.03
CA ASP A 377 14.51 12.64 12.19
C ASP A 377 16.04 12.61 11.97
N ALA A 378 16.79 13.06 12.98
CA ALA A 378 18.25 13.11 12.96
C ALA A 378 18.93 11.73 12.85
N ASN A 379 18.20 10.64 13.14
CA ASN A 379 18.69 9.27 12.97
C ASN A 379 18.34 8.72 11.58
N GLY A 380 17.69 9.50 10.72
CA GLY A 380 17.20 9.04 9.41
C GLY A 380 15.98 8.13 9.49
N ASN A 381 15.28 8.10 10.63
CA ASN A 381 13.98 7.42 10.70
C ASN A 381 12.96 8.22 9.90
N VAL A 382 11.99 7.53 9.29
CA VAL A 382 10.89 8.17 8.57
C VAL A 382 9.55 7.73 9.14
N ASN A 383 8.64 8.69 9.26
CA ASN A 383 7.23 8.47 9.56
C ASN A 383 6.39 8.69 8.31
N ALA A 384 5.62 7.66 7.94
CA ALA A 384 4.61 7.72 6.90
C ALA A 384 3.24 7.18 7.37
N THR A 385 3.15 6.71 8.62
CA THR A 385 2.03 5.88 9.11
C THR A 385 1.06 6.63 10.02
N LYS A 386 1.53 7.67 10.72
CA LYS A 386 0.72 8.43 11.68
C LYS A 386 1.07 9.91 11.65
N MET A 387 0.08 10.77 11.38
CA MET A 387 0.24 12.23 11.33
C MET A 387 -0.72 12.90 12.30
N GLY A 388 -0.20 13.34 13.45
CA GLY A 388 -1.00 13.86 14.54
C GLY A 388 -1.94 12.77 15.09
N ALA A 389 -3.24 13.02 15.09
CA ALA A 389 -4.22 12.02 15.51
C ALA A 389 -4.50 10.95 14.44
N ARG A 390 -4.28 11.25 13.15
CA ARG A 390 -4.69 10.37 12.05
C ARG A 390 -3.66 9.27 11.84
N ALA A 391 -4.11 8.02 12.00
CA ALA A 391 -3.34 6.82 11.73
C ALA A 391 -3.81 6.16 10.43
N ALA A 392 -3.08 6.39 9.33
CA ALA A 392 -3.40 5.77 8.05
C ALA A 392 -2.92 4.32 7.97
N GLY A 393 -1.95 3.92 8.80
CA GLY A 393 -1.32 2.59 8.75
C GLY A 393 -0.15 2.54 7.78
N ALA A 394 0.51 1.38 7.71
CA ALA A 394 1.73 1.18 6.93
C ALA A 394 1.48 0.84 5.46
N GLY A 395 0.38 0.14 5.14
CA GLY A 395 0.25 -0.52 3.84
C GLY A 395 1.50 -1.34 3.53
N GLY A 396 1.96 -1.29 2.27
CA GLY A 396 3.22 -1.92 1.84
C GLY A 396 4.49 -1.16 2.20
N PHE A 397 4.41 0.00 2.88
CA PHE A 397 5.57 0.89 3.07
C PHE A 397 6.76 0.20 3.74
N ILE A 398 6.52 -0.54 4.83
CA ILE A 398 7.58 -1.23 5.59
C ILE A 398 8.20 -2.34 4.72
N ASP A 399 7.36 -3.18 4.11
CA ASP A 399 7.80 -4.29 3.27
C ASP A 399 8.71 -3.80 2.13
N ILE A 400 8.28 -2.75 1.43
CA ILE A 400 8.97 -2.23 0.25
C ILE A 400 10.26 -1.50 0.64
N THR A 401 10.19 -0.58 1.60
CA THR A 401 11.36 0.23 1.99
C THR A 401 12.44 -0.60 2.64
N GLN A 402 12.11 -1.67 3.37
CA GLN A 402 13.12 -2.56 3.94
C GLN A 402 13.73 -3.51 2.91
N GLY A 403 13.02 -3.87 1.84
CA GLY A 403 13.52 -4.77 0.80
C GLY A 403 14.25 -4.08 -0.35
N ALA A 404 13.90 -2.83 -0.69
CA ALA A 404 14.48 -2.12 -1.84
C ALA A 404 16.01 -1.89 -1.70
N LYS A 405 16.73 -1.87 -2.83
CA LYS A 405 18.18 -1.58 -2.81
C LYS A 405 18.46 -0.09 -2.58
N HIS A 406 17.70 0.78 -3.25
CA HIS A 406 17.76 2.24 -3.09
C HIS A 406 16.37 2.79 -2.74
N VAL A 407 16.25 3.42 -1.57
CA VAL A 407 15.01 4.09 -1.13
C VAL A 407 15.11 5.60 -1.39
N ILE A 408 14.13 6.15 -2.10
CA ILE A 408 14.06 7.57 -2.44
C ILE A 408 12.78 8.14 -1.84
N PHE A 409 12.93 8.87 -0.74
CA PHE A 409 11.82 9.60 -0.12
C PHE A 409 11.59 10.92 -0.85
N CYS A 410 10.38 11.13 -1.35
CA CYS A 410 9.93 12.33 -2.05
C CYS A 410 8.96 13.10 -1.14
N SER A 411 9.37 14.28 -0.68
CA SER A 411 8.57 15.09 0.25
C SER A 411 8.83 16.58 0.02
N THR A 412 7.85 17.44 0.29
CA THR A 412 8.17 18.86 0.50
C THR A 412 9.02 19.03 1.77
N PHE A 413 9.81 20.11 1.86
CA PHE A 413 10.66 20.36 3.03
C PHE A 413 9.83 20.75 4.27
N THR A 414 8.85 21.63 4.09
CA THR A 414 7.84 22.02 5.07
C THR A 414 6.43 21.74 4.54
N THR A 415 5.41 21.78 5.39
CA THR A 415 4.00 21.70 5.00
C THR A 415 3.16 22.72 5.76
N GLY A 416 1.84 22.75 5.53
CA GLY A 416 0.94 23.73 6.17
C GLY A 416 0.93 25.09 5.46
N GLY A 417 0.99 25.09 4.12
CA GLY A 417 0.84 26.31 3.31
C GLY A 417 2.07 26.76 2.52
N LEU A 418 3.10 25.91 2.41
CA LEU A 418 4.27 26.16 1.57
C LEU A 418 3.86 26.52 0.13
N LYS A 419 4.39 27.64 -0.38
CA LYS A 419 4.26 28.05 -1.79
C LYS A 419 5.63 28.39 -2.34
N VAL A 420 5.95 27.79 -3.48
CA VAL A 420 7.20 27.98 -4.20
C VAL A 420 6.92 28.35 -5.65
N ASP A 421 7.86 29.07 -6.24
CA ASP A 421 7.88 29.42 -7.66
C ASP A 421 9.22 29.02 -8.27
N PHE A 422 9.24 28.86 -9.60
CA PHE A 422 10.43 28.45 -10.36
C PHE A 422 10.70 29.47 -11.45
N VAL A 423 11.75 30.27 -11.28
CA VAL A 423 12.09 31.39 -12.17
C VAL A 423 13.57 31.32 -12.53
N ASP A 424 13.89 31.38 -13.82
CA ASP A 424 15.25 31.36 -14.36
C ASP A 424 16.12 30.19 -13.84
N GLY A 425 15.54 28.99 -13.77
CA GLY A 425 16.22 27.79 -13.26
C GLY A 425 16.48 27.79 -11.75
N LYS A 426 15.82 28.66 -10.98
CA LYS A 426 15.98 28.81 -9.53
C LYS A 426 14.66 28.62 -8.79
N VAL A 427 14.77 28.15 -7.56
CA VAL A 427 13.65 28.05 -6.62
C VAL A 427 13.49 29.37 -5.88
N LYS A 428 12.25 29.86 -5.79
CA LYS A 428 11.89 31.01 -4.96
C LYS A 428 10.77 30.61 -3.99
N ILE A 429 11.04 30.70 -2.69
CA ILE A 429 10.02 30.49 -1.66
C ILE A 429 9.17 31.75 -1.55
N LEU A 430 7.89 31.64 -1.93
CA LEU A 430 6.93 32.74 -1.84
C LEU A 430 6.28 32.82 -0.46
N GLN A 431 6.02 31.65 0.14
CA GLN A 431 5.45 31.51 1.47
C GLN A 431 5.99 30.24 2.10
N GLU A 432 6.54 30.33 3.31
CA GLU A 432 7.04 29.15 4.03
C GLU A 432 5.88 28.34 4.64
N GLY A 433 6.06 27.02 4.76
CA GLY A 433 5.13 26.13 5.45
C GLY A 433 5.22 26.30 6.98
N SER A 434 4.08 26.22 7.66
CA SER A 434 4.01 26.37 9.12
C SER A 434 4.45 25.13 9.91
N ILE A 435 4.58 23.97 9.26
CA ILE A 435 4.90 22.69 9.89
C ILE A 435 6.23 22.17 9.32
N LYS A 436 7.21 21.97 10.21
CA LYS A 436 8.50 21.34 9.90
C LYS A 436 8.32 19.84 9.75
N LYS A 437 9.00 19.25 8.75
CA LYS A 437 8.99 17.79 8.52
C LYS A 437 10.32 17.13 8.89
N LEU A 438 11.39 17.91 9.04
CA LEU A 438 12.68 17.45 9.53
C LEU A 438 12.76 17.76 11.04
N VAL A 439 12.33 16.78 11.83
CA VAL A 439 11.99 16.91 13.26
C VAL A 439 13.06 16.29 14.15
N LYS A 440 13.04 16.58 15.45
CA LYS A 440 14.00 15.95 16.40
C LYS A 440 13.80 14.44 16.50
N GLN A 441 12.55 14.01 16.53
CA GLN A 441 12.14 12.62 16.65
C GLN A 441 10.81 12.46 15.92
N VAL A 442 10.72 11.42 15.08
CA VAL A 442 9.48 11.11 14.38
C VAL A 442 8.39 10.64 15.36
N GLN A 443 7.12 10.95 15.06
CA GLN A 443 5.99 10.52 15.89
C GLN A 443 5.85 8.99 15.95
N GLN A 444 6.16 8.32 14.83
CA GLN A 444 6.12 6.86 14.71
C GLN A 444 7.20 6.41 13.72
N ILE A 445 7.97 5.37 14.05
CA ILE A 445 9.05 4.87 13.18
C ILE A 445 8.45 3.91 12.15
N SER A 446 8.19 4.38 10.93
CA SER A 446 7.75 3.52 9.80
C SER A 446 8.94 2.94 9.03
N PHE A 447 10.08 3.61 9.07
CA PHE A 447 11.36 3.16 8.50
C PHE A 447 12.48 3.46 9.49
N SER A 448 13.35 2.48 9.72
CA SER A 448 14.48 2.58 10.66
C SER A 448 15.74 3.01 9.93
N GLY A 449 16.19 4.24 10.19
CA GLY A 449 17.46 4.72 9.64
C GLY A 449 18.65 3.91 10.16
N LEU A 450 18.58 3.44 11.41
CA LEU A 450 19.63 2.59 12.00
C LEU A 450 19.82 1.28 11.22
N LEU A 451 18.74 0.55 10.97
CA LEU A 451 18.82 -0.72 10.23
C LEU A 451 19.29 -0.50 8.80
N ALA A 452 18.80 0.57 8.15
CA ALA A 452 19.23 0.93 6.81
C ALA A 452 20.76 1.14 6.72
N ARG A 453 21.35 1.83 7.71
CA ARG A 453 22.81 2.00 7.80
C ARG A 453 23.55 0.70 8.06
N GLN A 454 23.06 -0.14 8.97
CA GLN A 454 23.68 -1.43 9.29
C GLN A 454 23.80 -2.34 8.05
N LYS A 455 22.79 -2.35 7.18
CA LYS A 455 22.81 -3.10 5.91
C LYS A 455 23.37 -2.31 4.73
N LYS A 456 23.88 -1.10 4.95
CA LYS A 456 24.44 -0.20 3.91
C LYS A 456 23.47 0.07 2.75
N GLN A 457 22.18 0.20 3.06
CA GLN A 457 21.15 0.53 2.07
C GLN A 457 21.30 1.98 1.63
N LYS A 458 21.20 2.23 0.32
CA LYS A 458 21.25 3.59 -0.22
C LYS A 458 19.91 4.29 0.02
N VAL A 459 19.93 5.44 0.68
CA VAL A 459 18.70 6.18 1.02
C VAL A 459 18.87 7.65 0.73
N HIS A 460 17.93 8.22 -0.02
CA HIS A 460 17.86 9.65 -0.32
C HIS A 460 16.55 10.24 0.20
N PHE A 461 16.62 11.44 0.76
CA PHE A 461 15.46 12.27 1.08
C PHE A 461 15.49 13.52 0.21
N ILE A 462 14.58 13.60 -0.74
CA ILE A 462 14.55 14.60 -1.79
C ILE A 462 13.36 15.52 -1.58
N THR A 463 13.67 16.82 -1.54
CA THR A 463 12.70 17.90 -1.43
C THR A 463 12.80 18.86 -2.60
N GLU A 464 11.95 19.87 -2.62
CA GLU A 464 12.00 20.91 -3.64
C GLU A 464 13.25 21.81 -3.53
N ARG A 465 13.92 21.82 -2.36
CA ARG A 465 14.99 22.76 -2.04
C ARG A 465 16.32 22.12 -1.62
N ALA A 466 16.30 20.85 -1.19
CA ALA A 466 17.45 20.17 -0.62
C ALA A 466 17.38 18.65 -0.83
N VAL A 467 18.55 18.01 -0.92
CA VAL A 467 18.69 16.55 -0.93
C VAL A 467 19.57 16.11 0.23
N PHE A 468 19.09 15.12 0.97
CA PHE A 468 19.83 14.45 2.03
C PHE A 468 20.14 13.01 1.63
N GLU A 469 21.32 12.54 1.99
CA GLU A 469 21.74 11.15 1.86
C GLU A 469 21.95 10.56 3.25
N LEU A 470 21.43 9.35 3.49
CA LEU A 470 21.71 8.64 4.73
C LEU A 470 23.11 8.02 4.68
N GLN A 471 24.02 8.52 5.52
CA GLN A 471 25.38 7.98 5.66
C GLN A 471 25.56 7.34 7.04
N GLU A 472 26.75 6.83 7.36
CA GLU A 472 27.05 6.04 8.58
C GLU A 472 26.61 6.73 9.90
N ASP A 473 26.72 8.06 9.97
CA ASP A 473 26.40 8.84 11.17
C ASP A 473 24.99 9.48 11.14
N GLY A 474 24.20 9.23 10.09
CA GLY A 474 22.88 9.82 9.91
C GLY A 474 22.73 10.64 8.61
N PRO A 475 21.66 11.45 8.49
CA PRO A 475 21.40 12.24 7.29
C PRO A 475 22.44 13.34 7.06
N VAL A 476 22.97 13.40 5.83
CA VAL A 476 23.92 14.41 5.37
C VAL A 476 23.27 15.25 4.28
N LEU A 477 23.31 16.57 4.40
CA LEU A 477 22.89 17.49 3.34
C LEU A 477 23.92 17.47 2.22
N VAL A 478 23.55 16.94 1.05
CA VAL A 478 24.47 16.72 -0.09
C VAL A 478 24.20 17.64 -1.27
N GLU A 479 23.03 18.28 -1.32
CA GLU A 479 22.64 19.17 -2.41
C GLU A 479 21.65 20.24 -1.93
N ILE A 480 21.79 21.47 -2.43
CA ILE A 480 20.81 22.54 -2.28
C ILE A 480 20.38 23.07 -3.65
N ALA A 481 19.11 23.44 -3.78
CA ALA A 481 18.58 23.97 -5.03
C ALA A 481 19.13 25.38 -5.32
N PRO A 482 19.32 25.76 -6.61
CA PRO A 482 19.65 27.12 -6.98
C PRO A 482 18.62 28.12 -6.44
N GLY A 483 19.08 29.23 -5.84
CA GLY A 483 18.21 30.26 -5.27
C GLY A 483 17.81 30.07 -3.80
N ILE A 484 18.23 28.96 -3.18
CA ILE A 484 17.96 28.65 -1.77
C ILE A 484 19.13 29.10 -0.88
N ASP A 485 18.81 29.80 0.22
CA ASP A 485 19.79 30.15 1.25
C ASP A 485 19.93 29.01 2.28
N LEU A 486 21.17 28.56 2.50
CA LEU A 486 21.46 27.43 3.38
C LEU A 486 20.98 27.66 4.82
N GLU A 487 21.20 28.85 5.39
CA GLU A 487 20.88 29.09 6.80
C GLU A 487 19.37 29.34 6.96
N LYS A 488 18.82 30.28 6.20
CA LYS A 488 17.43 30.74 6.30
C LYS A 488 16.43 29.69 5.83
N ASP A 489 16.67 29.11 4.66
CA ASP A 489 15.66 28.31 3.94
C ASP A 489 15.84 26.80 4.17
N VAL A 490 16.97 26.36 4.71
CA VAL A 490 17.24 24.95 5.06
C VAL A 490 17.42 24.79 6.57
N LEU A 491 18.53 25.25 7.16
CA LEU A 491 18.89 24.93 8.55
C LEU A 491 17.88 25.46 9.58
N ASN A 492 17.41 26.71 9.43
CA ASN A 492 16.39 27.29 10.31
C ASN A 492 15.01 26.63 10.17
N GLN A 493 14.78 25.89 9.09
CA GLN A 493 13.52 25.17 8.82
C GLN A 493 13.54 23.72 9.30
N MET A 494 14.61 23.29 9.99
CA MET A 494 14.75 21.97 10.61
C MET A 494 14.70 22.07 12.14
N GLU A 495 14.53 20.94 12.82
CA GLU A 495 14.65 20.87 14.28
C GLU A 495 15.94 20.19 14.76
N PHE A 496 16.77 19.73 13.82
CA PHE A 496 18.11 19.24 14.04
C PHE A 496 19.07 19.83 13.00
N ARG A 497 20.37 19.82 13.30
CA ARG A 497 21.39 20.28 12.37
C ARG A 497 22.06 19.06 11.72
N PRO A 498 21.91 18.86 10.40
CA PRO A 498 22.54 17.74 9.70
C PRO A 498 24.04 18.01 9.53
N ARG A 499 24.80 16.97 9.21
CA ARG A 499 26.12 17.17 8.60
C ARG A 499 25.93 17.77 7.20
N ILE A 500 26.87 18.59 6.76
CA ILE A 500 26.86 19.23 5.44
C ILE A 500 28.04 18.66 4.65
N ALA A 501 27.78 18.23 3.42
CA ALA A 501 28.82 17.73 2.53
C ALA A 501 29.82 18.84 2.16
N GLU A 502 31.09 18.49 2.00
CA GLU A 502 32.15 19.38 1.52
C GLU A 502 32.79 18.78 0.26
N PRO A 503 32.58 19.35 -0.94
CA PRO A 503 31.73 20.51 -1.23
C PRO A 503 30.23 20.18 -1.21
N LEU A 504 29.42 21.14 -0.76
CA LEU A 504 27.96 21.08 -0.90
C LEU A 504 27.58 21.39 -2.35
N ARG A 505 26.88 20.46 -3.02
CA ARG A 505 26.51 20.63 -4.42
C ARG A 505 25.33 21.59 -4.57
N VAL A 506 25.34 22.33 -5.68
CA VAL A 506 24.17 23.10 -6.14
C VAL A 506 23.45 22.23 -7.18
N GLY A 507 22.14 22.05 -7.01
CA GLY A 507 21.31 21.22 -7.89
C GLY A 507 21.27 21.72 -9.33
N ASP A 508 21.01 20.81 -10.27
CA ASP A 508 20.98 21.10 -11.71
C ASP A 508 19.85 22.10 -12.05
N PRO A 509 20.15 23.30 -12.58
CA PRO A 509 19.13 24.29 -12.95
C PRO A 509 18.08 23.79 -13.95
N CYS A 510 18.40 22.78 -14.77
CA CYS A 510 17.52 22.26 -15.81
C CYS A 510 16.22 21.66 -15.25
N ILE A 511 16.23 21.09 -14.03
CA ILE A 511 15.03 20.45 -13.46
C ILE A 511 13.94 21.48 -13.12
N TYR A 512 14.30 22.75 -12.97
CA TYR A 512 13.41 23.87 -12.61
C TYR A 512 12.89 24.64 -13.83
N ASN A 513 13.14 24.18 -15.05
CA ASN A 513 12.66 24.81 -16.29
C ASN A 513 11.48 24.03 -16.92
N GLN A 514 10.71 24.69 -17.79
CA GLN A 514 9.64 24.04 -18.55
C GLN A 514 10.20 23.08 -19.62
N GLY A 515 9.41 22.07 -19.99
CA GLY A 515 9.81 21.06 -20.98
C GLY A 515 10.79 20.03 -20.44
N LYS A 516 11.35 19.20 -21.34
CA LYS A 516 12.26 18.10 -20.97
C LYS A 516 13.54 18.62 -20.31
N TYR A 517 14.13 17.82 -19.42
CA TYR A 517 15.36 18.17 -18.71
C TYR A 517 16.53 17.21 -18.97
N GLY A 518 16.37 16.25 -19.90
CA GLY A 518 17.46 15.38 -20.34
C GLY A 518 17.67 14.17 -19.42
N LEU A 519 16.59 13.65 -18.84
CA LEU A 519 16.68 12.51 -17.92
C LEU A 519 17.27 11.27 -18.60
N LYS A 520 16.93 11.05 -19.88
CA LYS A 520 17.41 9.89 -20.63
C LYS A 520 18.93 9.88 -20.74
N GLU A 521 19.53 11.03 -21.04
CA GLU A 521 20.97 11.21 -21.11
C GLU A 521 21.61 11.01 -19.72
N ILE A 522 21.00 11.56 -18.67
CA ILE A 522 21.48 11.41 -17.28
C ILE A 522 21.53 9.93 -16.86
N ILE A 523 20.46 9.17 -17.14
CA ILE A 523 20.38 7.75 -16.80
C ILE A 523 21.37 6.94 -17.65
N THR A 524 21.46 7.23 -18.95
CA THR A 524 22.35 6.50 -19.87
C THR A 524 23.83 6.73 -19.55
N ALA A 525 24.20 7.91 -19.04
CA ALA A 525 25.57 8.24 -18.67
C ALA A 525 26.10 7.48 -17.42
N LYS A 526 25.24 6.71 -16.73
CA LYS A 526 25.63 5.87 -15.59
C LYS A 526 26.01 4.44 -15.96
N LYS A 527 25.80 4.03 -17.23
CA LYS A 527 26.40 2.82 -17.80
C LYS A 527 27.89 3.05 -18.00
#